data_AF-A0A6V7K6N6-F1
#
_entry.id   AF-A0A6V7K6N6-F1
#
_cell.length_a   1.000
_cell.length_b   1.000
_cell.length_c   1.000
_cell.angle_alpha   90.00
_cell.angle_beta   90.00
_cell.angle_gamma   90.00
#
_symmetry.space_group_name_H-M   'P 1'
#
loop_
_entity.id
_entity.type
_entity.pdbx_description
1 polymer ?
#
loop_
_entity_poly.entity_id
_entity_poly.type
_entity_poly.pdbx_seq_one_letter_code
_entity_poly.pdbx_strand_id
1 'polypeptide(L)' 'GTPSSLSETGEQWDAPNAWAPLQSIIIQGLYNTNAEPALSASKELATRWLRSNYLGFERYNQMFEK' A
#
# COMPACT_ATOMS: atom_id res chain seq x y z
N GLY A 1 2.05 1.13 -3.64
CA GLY A 1 1.06 0.36 -2.86
C GLY A 1 -0.20 0.22 -3.68
N THR A 2 -1.35 0.08 -3.02
CA THR A 2 -2.68 0.21 -3.62
C THR A 2 -3.09 1.69 -3.58
N PRO A 3 -3.47 2.31 -4.72
CA PRO A 3 -3.91 3.70 -4.71
C PRO A 3 -5.24 3.83 -3.95
N SER A 4 -5.52 5.06 -3.50
CA SER A 4 -6.74 5.35 -2.73
C SER A 4 -8.02 5.17 -3.54
N SER A 5 -7.92 5.35 -4.86
CA SER A 5 -8.97 5.08 -5.84
C SER A 5 -8.36 4.69 -7.20
N LEU A 6 -9.21 4.42 -8.19
CA LEU A 6 -8.80 4.21 -9.58
C LEU A 6 -8.95 5.48 -10.45
N SER A 7 -9.46 6.57 -9.88
CA SER A 7 -9.68 7.83 -10.60
C SER A 7 -8.43 8.70 -10.55
N GLU A 8 -8.08 9.36 -11.65
CA GLU A 8 -6.98 10.34 -11.72
C GLU A 8 -7.54 11.77 -11.71
N THR A 9 -7.98 12.23 -10.55
CA THR A 9 -8.66 13.54 -10.41
C THR A 9 -7.69 14.69 -10.15
N GLY A 10 -6.47 14.38 -9.68
CA GLY A 10 -5.52 15.37 -9.13
C GLY A 10 -5.68 15.60 -7.62
N GLU A 11 -6.74 15.06 -7.00
CA GLU A 11 -6.93 15.11 -5.55
C GLU A 11 -5.97 14.17 -4.81
N GLN A 12 -5.72 14.47 -3.53
CA GLN A 12 -4.72 13.72 -2.76
C GLN A 12 -5.14 12.26 -2.44
N TRP A 13 -6.43 11.98 -2.44
CA TRP A 13 -7.03 10.69 -2.09
C TRP A 13 -7.51 9.91 -3.32
N ASP A 14 -6.87 10.15 -4.46
CA ASP A 14 -7.12 9.49 -5.73
C ASP A 14 -5.80 8.96 -6.34
N ALA A 15 -5.88 8.21 -7.43
CA ALA A 15 -4.68 7.72 -8.10
C ALA A 15 -3.78 8.90 -8.54
N PRO A 16 -2.44 8.78 -8.41
CA PRO A 16 -1.68 7.57 -8.06
C PRO A 16 -1.33 7.43 -6.56
N ASN A 17 -1.84 8.29 -5.67
CA ASN A 17 -1.39 8.37 -4.28
C ASN A 17 -1.81 7.16 -3.44
N ALA A 18 -0.88 6.62 -2.65
CA ALA A 18 -1.09 5.46 -1.78
C ALA A 18 -0.72 5.76 -0.33
N TRP A 19 -1.71 5.73 0.57
CA TRP A 19 -1.51 6.14 1.96
C TRP A 19 -1.24 4.98 2.90
N ALA A 20 -0.27 5.14 3.81
CA ALA A 20 0.13 4.12 4.77
C ALA A 20 -1.04 3.52 5.59
N PRO A 21 -2.01 4.32 6.11
CA PRO A 21 -3.16 3.77 6.84
C PRO A 21 -4.02 2.84 5.98
N LEU A 22 -4.27 3.20 4.71
CA LEU A 22 -5.09 2.38 3.80
C LEU A 22 -4.39 1.05 3.48
N GLN A 23 -3.06 1.06 3.32
CA GLN A 23 -2.31 -0.18 3.13
C GLN A 23 -2.45 -1.09 4.35
N SER A 24 -2.27 -0.54 5.55
CA SER A 24 -2.38 -1.30 6.80
C SER A 24 -3.76 -1.93 6.95
N ILE A 25 -4.83 -1.18 6.68
CA ILE A 25 -6.21 -1.67 6.80
C ILE A 25 -6.47 -2.82 5.82
N ILE A 26 -6.09 -2.68 4.54
CA ILE A 26 -6.33 -3.71 3.52
C ILE A 26 -5.50 -4.96 3.83
N ILE A 27 -4.21 -4.81 4.15
CA ILE A 27 -3.32 -5.93 4.44
C ILE A 27 -3.82 -6.70 5.67
N GLN A 28 -4.11 -6.01 6.77
CA GLN A 28 -4.57 -6.64 8.00
C GLN A 28 -5.96 -7.26 7.83
N GLY A 29 -6.85 -6.59 7.10
CA GLY A 29 -8.19 -7.10 6.79
C GLY A 29 -8.13 -8.41 6.03
N LEU A 30 -7.32 -8.48 4.97
CA LEU A 30 -7.10 -9.70 4.20
C LEU A 30 -6.47 -10.82 5.05
N TYR A 31 -5.44 -10.49 5.83
CA TYR A 31 -4.76 -11.44 6.70
C TYR A 31 -5.71 -12.08 7.72
N ASN A 32 -6.59 -11.28 8.33
CA ASN A 32 -7.50 -11.73 9.37
C ASN A 32 -8.65 -12.63 8.88
N THR A 33 -8.85 -12.75 7.56
CA THR A 33 -9.89 -13.63 7.01
C THR A 33 -9.56 -15.12 7.12
N ASN A 34 -8.28 -15.48 7.30
CA ASN A 34 -7.76 -16.86 7.24
C ASN A 34 -8.10 -17.62 5.94
N ALA A 35 -8.60 -16.94 4.90
CA ALA A 35 -8.83 -17.55 3.60
C ALA A 35 -7.51 -17.60 2.82
N GLU A 36 -7.10 -18.78 2.34
CA GLU A 36 -5.82 -18.97 1.62
C GLU A 36 -5.57 -17.93 0.51
N PRO A 37 -6.54 -17.60 -0.37
CA PRO A 37 -6.33 -16.57 -1.38
C PRO A 37 -6.06 -15.18 -0.78
N ALA A 38 -6.74 -14.83 0.31
CA ALA A 38 -6.58 -13.54 0.98
C ALA A 38 -5.26 -13.47 1.77
N LEU A 39 -4.82 -14.58 2.36
CA LEU A 39 -3.50 -14.67 3.00
C LEU A 39 -2.39 -14.43 1.97
N SER A 40 -2.48 -15.05 0.80
CA SER A 40 -1.52 -14.81 -0.31
C SER A 40 -1.52 -13.34 -0.74
N ALA A 41 -2.70 -12.76 -0.98
CA ALA A 41 -2.85 -11.35 -1.37
C ALA A 41 -2.30 -10.39 -0.30
N SER A 42 -2.54 -10.66 0.99
CA SER A 42 -2.03 -9.83 2.10
C SER A 42 -0.50 -9.77 2.11
N LYS A 43 0.17 -10.92 1.88
CA LYS A 43 1.63 -11.03 1.82
C LYS A 43 2.18 -10.29 0.60
N GLU A 44 1.54 -10.42 -0.56
CA GLU A 44 1.96 -9.71 -1.77
C GLU A 44 1.88 -8.19 -1.57
N LEU A 45 0.75 -7.70 -1.05
CA LEU A 45 0.53 -6.27 -0.81
C LEU A 45 1.52 -5.70 0.21
N ALA A 46 1.76 -6.42 1.31
CA ALA A 46 2.75 -6.03 2.32
C ALA A 46 4.16 -5.95 1.73
N THR A 47 4.56 -6.95 0.93
CA THR A 47 5.87 -6.98 0.28
C THR A 47 6.04 -5.83 -0.70
N ARG A 48 5.01 -5.55 -1.52
CA ARG A 48 5.02 -4.44 -2.48
C ARG A 48 5.11 -3.09 -1.76
N TRP A 49 4.38 -2.91 -0.67
CA TRP A 49 4.42 -1.67 0.13
C TRP A 49 5.80 -1.42 0.75
N LEU A 50 6.37 -2.43 1.42
CA LEU A 50 7.70 -2.33 2.03
C LEU A 50 8.77 -2.03 0.99
N ARG A 51 8.77 -2.73 -0.14
CA ARG A 51 9.73 -2.51 -1.22
C ARG A 51 9.65 -1.08 -1.77
N SER A 52 8.45 -0.56 -1.98
CA SER A 52 8.25 0.81 -2.48
C SER A 52 8.81 1.85 -1.53
N ASN A 53 8.53 1.72 -0.23
CA ASN A 53 9.04 2.63 0.80
C ASN A 53 10.56 2.53 0.94
N TYR A 54 11.09 1.31 0.93
CA TYR A 54 12.54 1.09 0.99
C TYR A 54 13.27 1.73 -0.20
N LEU A 55 12.77 1.58 -1.43
CA LEU A 55 13.36 2.23 -2.61
C LEU A 55 13.30 3.76 -2.53
N GLY A 56 12.20 4.32 -2.00
CA GLY A 56 12.10 5.75 -1.75
C GLY A 56 13.11 6.22 -0.70
N PHE A 57 13.22 5.48 0.41
CA PHE A 57 14.18 5.78 1.47
C PHE A 57 15.62 5.68 0.98
N GLU A 58 15.98 4.62 0.26
CA GLU A 58 17.34 4.43 -0.28
C GLU A 58 17.73 5.60 -1.21
N ARG A 59 16.79 6.09 -2.01
CA ARG A 59 17.02 7.17 -2.98
C ARG A 59 17.09 8.56 -2.35
N TYR A 60 16.24 8.83 -1.37
CA TYR A 60 16.04 10.19 -0.85
C TYR A 60 16.47 10.36 0.61
N ASN A 61 16.88 9.29 1.28
CA ASN A 61 17.22 9.22 2.71
C ASN A 61 16.10 9.76 3.63
N GLN A 62 14.84 9.62 3.19
CA GLN A 62 13.65 10.06 3.93
C GLN A 62 12.43 9.20 3.56
N MET A 63 11.44 9.21 4.46
CA MET A 63 10.14 8.60 4.25
C MET A 63 9.14 9.66 3.78
N PHE A 64 8.12 9.24 3.01
CA PHE A 64 7.10 10.13 2.47
C PHE A 64 5.73 9.78 3.05
N GLU A 65 4.82 10.75 3.01
CA GLU A 65 3.46 10.63 3.56
C GLU A 65 2.56 9.68 2.73
N LYS A 66 2.75 9.67 1.40
CA LYS A 66 1.95 8.93 0.42
C LYS A 66 2.76 8.60 -0.84
#